data_AF-A0A370H1K0-F1
#
_entry.id   AF-A0A370H1K0-F1
#
_cell.length_a   1.000
_cell.length_b   1.000
_cell.length_c   1.000
_cell.angle_alpha   90.00
_cell.angle_beta   90.00
_cell.angle_gamma   90.00
#
_symmetry.space_group_name_H-M   'P 1'
#
loop_
_entity.id
_entity.type
_entity.pdbx_description
1 polymer ?
#
loop_
_entity_poly.entity_id
_entity_poly.type
_entity_poly.pdbx_seq_one_letter_code
_entity_poly.pdbx_strand_id
1 'polypeptide(L)'
;MRQIGSSNQEAVIEERAGLGEGPGGVGHQDEAGPDRGGARPRLLGRILPAGVAAAELVRYPEDLQPHPGEEHLIAKSVEKRRRDFIGARHCARQALAELGEPAVAIGKGERGMPLFPRGVVGSLTHCDGYRAAALAHRLRWRSVGIDAEPHDTLPDGVLDSVSLPPEREWLKGAIPATGMHLDRLLFCAKEATYKAWFPLTLRWLGFEDAHITFTIDDDGTAGTFHSKLLVPGQTNDGGVPLTAFDGRWLIDDGLILTAIVAG
;
A
#
# COMPACT_ATOMS: atom_id res chain seq x y z
N MET A 1 17.07 -6.56 -25.22
CA MET A 1 16.69 -5.13 -25.12
C MET A 1 16.79 -4.77 -23.64
N ARG A 2 17.79 -3.99 -23.24
CA ARG A 2 18.14 -3.79 -21.82
C ARG A 2 17.05 -2.96 -21.12
N GLN A 3 16.53 -3.46 -20.00
CA GLN A 3 15.65 -2.76 -19.08
C GLN A 3 16.41 -1.60 -18.43
N ILE A 4 16.06 -0.36 -18.77
CA ILE A 4 16.62 0.86 -18.17
C ILE A 4 15.61 1.50 -17.19
N GLY A 5 14.34 1.05 -17.18
CA GLY A 5 13.28 1.58 -16.31
C GLY A 5 12.99 0.83 -15.01
N SER A 6 13.47 -0.42 -14.82
CA SER A 6 13.16 -1.17 -13.59
C SER A 6 13.91 -0.63 -12.37
N SER A 7 15.11 -0.08 -12.57
CA SER A 7 16.00 0.34 -11.49
C SER A 7 15.52 1.58 -10.74
N ASN A 8 14.76 2.49 -11.37
CA ASN A 8 14.34 3.73 -10.70
C ASN A 8 13.15 3.51 -9.76
N GLN A 9 12.15 2.73 -10.15
CA GLN A 9 11.03 2.42 -9.27
C GLN A 9 11.43 1.36 -8.24
N GLU A 10 12.30 0.40 -8.58
CA GLU A 10 12.92 -0.47 -7.57
C GLU A 10 13.77 0.35 -6.59
N ALA A 11 14.56 1.35 -7.03
CA ALA A 11 15.31 2.22 -6.13
C ALA A 11 14.42 3.13 -5.28
N VAL A 12 13.33 3.69 -5.82
CA VAL A 12 12.36 4.50 -5.05
C VAL A 12 11.59 3.62 -4.04
N ILE A 13 11.34 2.35 -4.36
CA ILE A 13 10.73 1.37 -3.45
C ILE A 13 11.75 0.81 -2.45
N GLU A 14 13.03 0.66 -2.83
CA GLU A 14 14.12 0.11 -2.00
C GLU A 14 14.80 1.16 -1.11
N GLU A 15 14.87 2.45 -1.49
CA GLU A 15 15.35 3.57 -0.64
C GLU A 15 14.53 3.70 0.65
N ARG A 16 13.25 3.28 0.62
CA ARG A 16 12.37 3.15 1.80
C ARG A 16 12.91 2.20 2.87
N ALA A 17 13.80 1.29 2.50
CA ALA A 17 14.44 0.36 3.44
C ALA A 17 15.73 0.93 4.07
N GLY A 18 16.26 2.07 3.58
CA GLY A 18 17.64 2.48 3.85
C GLY A 18 17.89 3.93 4.28
N LEU A 19 16.94 4.86 4.16
CA LEU A 19 17.17 6.26 4.53
C LEU A 19 16.28 6.70 5.69
N GLY A 20 16.89 6.75 6.87
CA GLY A 20 16.29 7.24 8.10
C GLY A 20 17.37 7.73 9.05
N GLU A 21 18.26 8.61 8.60
CA GLU A 21 19.09 9.42 9.51
C GLU A 21 19.10 10.89 9.01
N GLY A 22 18.28 11.71 9.66
CA GLY A 22 18.37 13.17 9.68
C GLY A 22 18.41 13.64 11.15
N PRO A 23 19.11 14.74 11.47
CA PRO A 23 19.65 14.98 12.80
C PRO A 23 18.57 15.41 13.82
N GLY A 24 18.81 15.04 15.08
CA GLY A 24 17.90 15.18 16.21
C GLY A 24 17.27 16.57 16.37
N GLY A 25 15.94 16.57 16.45
CA GLY A 25 15.11 17.68 16.90
C GLY A 25 14.71 17.51 18.37
N VAL A 26 14.74 18.62 19.09
CA VAL A 26 14.61 18.76 20.54
C VAL A 26 13.25 18.31 21.06
N GLY A 27 13.25 17.59 22.18
CA GLY A 27 12.07 16.99 22.80
C GLY A 27 10.99 18.00 23.20
N HIS A 28 9.77 17.70 22.80
CA HIS A 28 8.55 18.21 23.42
C HIS A 28 7.99 17.10 24.31
N GLN A 29 7.85 17.40 25.60
CA GLN A 29 7.18 16.51 26.55
C GLN A 29 5.67 16.69 26.35
N ASP A 30 5.04 15.75 25.65
CA ASP A 30 3.57 15.68 25.62
C ASP A 30 3.08 14.84 26.81
N GLU A 31 2.37 15.52 27.72
CA GLU A 31 1.68 14.90 28.84
C GLU A 31 0.57 13.97 28.32
N ALA A 32 0.75 12.67 28.55
CA ALA A 32 -0.25 11.65 28.24
C ALA A 32 -1.47 11.79 29.15
N GLY A 33 -2.57 12.31 28.61
CA GLY A 33 -3.91 12.16 29.19
C GLY A 33 -4.36 10.68 29.24
N PRO A 34 -5.28 10.31 30.14
CA PRO A 34 -5.58 8.91 30.42
C PRO A 34 -6.25 8.23 29.22
N ASP A 35 -5.66 7.10 28.83
CA ASP A 35 -6.14 6.16 27.82
C ASP A 35 -7.56 5.68 28.15
N ARG A 36 -8.55 6.18 27.41
CA ARG A 36 -9.90 5.63 27.41
C ARG A 36 -9.93 4.50 26.38
N GLY A 37 -9.77 3.27 26.86
CA GLY A 37 -9.70 2.02 26.08
C GLY A 37 -10.94 1.66 25.25
N GLY A 38 -11.27 2.48 24.25
CA GLY A 38 -12.03 2.07 23.08
C GLY A 38 -11.06 1.73 21.95
N ALA A 39 -11.22 0.57 21.32
CA ALA A 39 -10.44 0.24 20.13
C ALA A 39 -10.69 1.33 19.07
N ARG A 40 -9.64 2.02 18.64
CA ARG A 40 -9.75 2.99 17.53
C ARG A 40 -10.29 2.26 16.30
N PRO A 41 -11.26 2.85 15.57
CA PRO A 41 -11.80 2.24 14.35
C PRO A 41 -10.67 2.08 13.32
N ARG A 42 -10.65 0.94 12.64
CA ARG A 42 -9.63 0.63 11.63
C ARG A 42 -9.76 1.57 10.44
N LEU A 43 -8.71 2.29 10.08
CA LEU A 43 -8.73 3.25 8.96
C LEU A 43 -8.87 2.53 7.62
N LEU A 44 -8.11 1.46 7.39
CA LEU A 44 -8.13 0.73 6.12
C LEU A 44 -9.51 0.12 5.83
N GLY A 45 -10.25 -0.30 6.87
CA GLY A 45 -11.59 -0.86 6.74
C GLY A 45 -12.61 0.10 6.11
N ARG A 46 -12.37 1.42 6.16
CA ARG A 46 -13.28 2.45 5.59
C ARG A 46 -13.24 2.51 4.06
N ILE A 47 -12.15 2.06 3.45
CA ILE A 47 -11.95 2.10 1.99
C ILE A 47 -12.04 0.73 1.33
N LEU A 48 -12.41 -0.30 2.08
CA LEU A 48 -12.57 -1.67 1.58
C LEU A 48 -14.06 -2.04 1.41
N PRO A 49 -14.42 -2.77 0.34
CA PRO A 49 -15.76 -3.30 0.19
C PRO A 49 -15.99 -4.45 1.19
N ALA A 50 -17.27 -4.72 1.49
CA ALA A 50 -17.66 -5.85 2.32
C ALA A 50 -17.06 -7.16 1.80
N GLY A 51 -16.64 -8.05 2.71
CA GLY A 51 -16.05 -9.36 2.42
C GLY A 51 -14.58 -9.32 1.98
N VAL A 52 -13.89 -8.21 2.24
CA VAL A 52 -12.42 -8.14 2.34
C VAL A 52 -12.10 -7.99 3.82
N ALA A 53 -11.28 -8.91 4.36
CA ALA A 53 -10.78 -8.81 5.71
C ALA A 53 -9.53 -7.94 5.74
N ALA A 54 -9.37 -7.15 6.80
CA ALA A 54 -8.19 -6.29 6.93
C ALA A 54 -7.77 -6.12 8.37
N ALA A 55 -6.46 -6.04 8.59
CA ALA A 55 -5.88 -5.70 9.88
C ALA A 55 -4.78 -4.66 9.69
N GLU A 56 -4.59 -3.85 10.72
CA GLU A 56 -3.62 -2.76 10.74
C GLU A 56 -2.93 -2.69 12.09
N LEU A 57 -1.70 -2.17 12.09
CA LEU A 57 -0.82 -2.06 13.24
C LEU A 57 -0.14 -0.69 13.21
N VAL A 58 -0.59 0.19 14.10
CA VAL A 58 -0.03 1.53 14.29
C VAL A 58 1.13 1.50 15.30
N ARG A 59 0.90 0.86 16.45
CA ARG A 59 1.93 0.65 17.48
C ARG A 59 2.53 -0.74 17.34
N TYR A 60 3.85 -0.80 17.16
CA TYR A 60 4.56 -2.07 17.06
C TYR A 60 4.77 -2.69 18.46
N PRO A 61 4.29 -3.92 18.74
CA PRO A 61 4.55 -4.61 19.99
C PRO A 61 6.00 -5.10 20.02
N GLU A 62 6.74 -4.75 21.08
CA GLU A 62 8.18 -5.08 21.18
C GLU A 62 8.45 -6.59 21.33
N ASP A 63 7.45 -7.35 21.78
CA ASP A 63 7.52 -8.81 21.89
C ASP A 63 7.05 -9.54 20.62
N LEU A 64 6.62 -8.81 19.58
CA LEU A 64 6.10 -9.40 18.34
C LEU A 64 7.19 -10.19 17.61
N GLN A 65 7.02 -11.51 17.54
CA GLN A 65 7.96 -12.39 16.85
C GLN A 65 7.55 -12.67 15.40
N PRO A 66 8.52 -12.90 14.50
CA PRO A 66 8.23 -13.46 13.18
C PRO A 66 7.58 -14.84 13.32
N HIS A 67 6.82 -15.25 12.31
CA HIS A 67 6.45 -16.66 12.21
C HIS A 67 7.70 -17.49 11.88
N PRO A 68 7.92 -18.69 12.47
CA PRO A 68 9.15 -19.46 12.25
C PRO A 68 9.47 -19.73 10.77
N GLY A 69 8.44 -20.04 9.97
CA GLY A 69 8.56 -20.23 8.52
C GLY A 69 8.94 -18.96 7.72
N GLU A 70 9.01 -17.78 8.34
CA GLU A 70 9.34 -16.50 7.70
C GLU A 70 10.73 -15.98 8.11
N GLU A 71 11.35 -16.51 9.17
CA GLU A 71 12.59 -15.97 9.76
C GLU A 71 13.74 -15.84 8.75
N HIS A 72 13.93 -16.85 7.91
CA HIS A 72 14.95 -16.86 6.87
C HIS A 72 14.83 -15.68 5.87
N LEU A 73 13.65 -15.11 5.67
CA LEU A 73 13.40 -13.99 4.75
C LEU A 73 13.94 -12.66 5.28
N ILE A 74 14.25 -12.59 6.58
CA ILE A 74 14.71 -11.37 7.26
C ILE A 74 15.99 -11.55 8.06
N ALA A 75 16.67 -12.68 7.88
CA ALA A 75 17.87 -13.04 8.65
C ALA A 75 19.02 -12.02 8.50
N LYS A 76 19.09 -11.33 7.35
CA LYS A 76 20.14 -10.33 7.05
C LYS A 76 19.58 -8.90 6.95
N SER A 77 18.33 -8.69 7.33
CA SER A 77 17.67 -7.40 7.21
C SER A 77 18.01 -6.50 8.40
N VAL A 78 18.15 -5.20 8.16
CA VAL A 78 18.23 -4.18 9.22
C VAL A 78 16.94 -4.13 10.03
N GLU A 79 17.01 -3.62 11.27
CA GLU A 79 15.91 -3.72 12.24
C GLU A 79 14.60 -3.06 11.76
N LYS A 80 14.67 -1.87 11.15
CA LYS A 80 13.49 -1.22 10.55
C LYS A 80 12.78 -2.15 9.57
N ARG A 81 13.55 -2.74 8.64
CA ARG A 81 13.03 -3.67 7.63
C ARG A 81 12.46 -4.94 8.24
N ARG A 82 13.06 -5.44 9.33
CA ARG A 82 12.55 -6.59 10.09
C ARG A 82 11.19 -6.27 10.70
N ARG A 83 11.06 -5.14 11.40
CA ARG A 83 9.80 -4.70 12.02
C ARG A 83 8.70 -4.49 10.99
N ASP A 84 9.00 -3.84 9.87
CA ASP A 84 8.04 -3.65 8.77
C ASP A 84 7.54 -4.99 8.21
N PHE A 85 8.47 -5.91 7.95
CA PHE A 85 8.16 -7.23 7.43
C PHE A 85 7.31 -8.06 8.41
N ILE A 86 7.69 -8.09 9.69
CA ILE A 86 7.01 -8.85 10.74
C ILE A 86 5.61 -8.28 10.99
N GLY A 87 5.51 -6.96 11.13
CA GLY A 87 4.26 -6.28 11.45
C GLY A 87 3.21 -6.45 10.35
N ALA A 88 3.56 -6.24 9.08
CA ALA A 88 2.62 -6.42 7.99
C ALA A 88 2.14 -7.88 7.87
N ARG A 89 3.01 -8.86 8.16
CA ARG A 89 2.64 -10.29 8.15
C ARG A 89 1.86 -10.72 9.37
N HIS A 90 2.07 -10.08 10.52
CA HIS A 90 1.18 -10.22 11.66
C HIS A 90 -0.24 -9.76 11.30
N CYS A 91 -0.39 -8.59 10.67
CA CYS A 91 -1.69 -8.13 10.16
C CYS A 91 -2.28 -9.12 9.15
N ALA A 92 -1.47 -9.67 8.24
CA ALA A 92 -1.94 -10.67 7.29
C ALA A 92 -2.54 -11.90 7.98
N ARG A 93 -1.89 -12.41 9.04
CA ARG A 93 -2.41 -13.55 9.81
C ARG A 93 -3.69 -13.21 10.58
N GLN A 94 -3.83 -11.98 11.07
CA GLN A 94 -5.08 -11.52 11.67
C GLN A 94 -6.22 -11.45 10.65
N ALA A 95 -5.94 -10.93 9.45
CA ALA A 95 -6.91 -10.89 8.36
C ALA A 95 -7.24 -12.29 7.79
N LEU A 96 -6.29 -13.25 7.80
CA LEU A 96 -6.60 -14.66 7.51
C LEU A 96 -7.60 -15.23 8.53
N ALA A 97 -7.37 -14.99 9.82
CA ALA A 97 -8.28 -15.46 10.86
C ALA A 97 -9.70 -14.87 10.69
N GLU A 98 -9.81 -13.61 10.31
CA GLU A 98 -11.09 -12.95 10.01
C GLU A 98 -11.81 -13.56 8.77
N LEU A 99 -11.05 -14.05 7.78
CA LEU A 99 -11.59 -14.84 6.65
C LEU A 99 -11.97 -16.29 7.00
N GLY A 100 -11.65 -16.75 8.21
CA GLY A 100 -11.80 -18.14 8.63
C GLY A 100 -10.68 -19.07 8.12
N GLU A 101 -9.56 -18.51 7.66
CA GLU A 101 -8.40 -19.23 7.15
C GLU A 101 -7.35 -19.46 8.26
N PRO A 102 -6.56 -20.54 8.22
CA PRO A 102 -5.52 -20.79 9.20
C PRO A 102 -4.42 -19.74 9.11
N ALA A 103 -3.92 -19.31 10.27
CA ALA A 103 -2.77 -18.42 10.36
C ALA A 103 -1.49 -19.18 9.98
N VAL A 104 -0.97 -18.94 8.77
CA VAL A 104 0.25 -19.58 8.25
C VAL A 104 1.33 -18.55 7.90
N ALA A 105 2.53 -19.03 7.58
CA ALA A 105 3.60 -18.20 7.02
C ALA A 105 3.18 -17.56 5.69
N ILE A 106 3.48 -16.27 5.52
CA ILE A 106 3.30 -15.51 4.28
C ILE A 106 4.65 -15.38 3.59
N GLY A 107 4.86 -16.19 2.57
CA GLY A 107 6.11 -16.25 1.81
C GLY A 107 6.39 -14.98 0.99
N LYS A 108 7.52 -15.01 0.26
CA LYS A 108 7.91 -13.97 -0.69
C LYS A 108 8.09 -14.62 -2.06
N GLY A 109 7.31 -14.19 -3.03
CA GLY A 109 7.32 -14.66 -4.42
C GLY A 109 8.18 -13.79 -5.33
N GLU A 110 7.92 -13.91 -6.63
CA GLU A 110 8.55 -13.11 -7.67
C GLU A 110 8.38 -11.61 -7.37
N ARG A 111 9.46 -10.83 -7.57
CA ARG A 111 9.52 -9.38 -7.27
C ARG A 111 9.04 -9.01 -5.87
N GLY A 112 9.07 -9.95 -4.94
CA GLY A 112 8.72 -9.72 -3.56
C GLY A 112 7.24 -9.72 -3.22
N MET A 113 6.37 -10.12 -4.16
CA MET A 113 4.94 -10.24 -3.86
C MET A 113 4.69 -11.23 -2.71
N PRO A 114 3.75 -10.96 -1.80
CA PRO A 114 3.40 -11.89 -0.74
C PRO A 114 2.78 -13.17 -1.30
N LEU A 115 3.12 -14.32 -0.72
CA LEU A 115 2.51 -15.61 -1.07
C LEU A 115 1.49 -15.98 0.00
N PHE A 116 0.21 -15.87 -0.35
CA PHE A 116 -0.92 -16.23 0.51
C PHE A 116 -1.32 -17.71 0.34
N PRO A 117 -2.09 -18.28 1.28
CA PRO A 117 -2.69 -19.60 1.13
C PRO A 117 -3.47 -19.75 -0.18
N ARG A 118 -3.57 -20.99 -0.66
CA ARG A 118 -4.41 -21.31 -1.83
C ARG A 118 -5.83 -20.80 -1.59
N GLY A 119 -6.38 -20.09 -2.58
CA GLY A 119 -7.74 -19.55 -2.51
C GLY A 119 -7.81 -18.15 -1.90
N VAL A 120 -6.70 -17.59 -1.41
CA VAL A 120 -6.63 -16.23 -0.87
C VAL A 120 -5.85 -15.32 -1.82
N VAL A 121 -6.35 -14.09 -1.98
CA VAL A 121 -5.64 -12.97 -2.61
C VAL A 121 -5.53 -11.82 -1.60
N GLY A 122 -4.56 -10.95 -1.77
CA GLY A 122 -4.37 -9.86 -0.82
C GLY A 122 -3.21 -8.95 -1.17
N SER A 123 -2.98 -7.99 -0.29
CA SER A 123 -1.89 -7.05 -0.39
C SER A 123 -1.42 -6.63 1.00
N LEU A 124 -0.13 -6.27 1.07
CA LEU A 124 0.52 -5.80 2.29
C LEU A 124 1.04 -4.38 2.04
N THR A 125 1.01 -3.55 3.07
CA THR A 125 1.65 -2.24 3.05
C THR A 125 2.30 -1.92 4.39
N HIS A 126 3.31 -1.07 4.36
CA HIS A 126 3.90 -0.46 5.55
C HIS A 126 4.52 0.89 5.19
N CYS A 127 4.43 1.83 6.12
CA CYS A 127 5.18 3.07 6.11
C CYS A 127 5.58 3.41 7.57
N ASP A 128 6.18 4.56 7.78
CA ASP A 128 6.54 4.97 9.14
C ASP A 128 5.27 5.12 9.98
N GLY A 129 5.26 4.46 11.14
CA GLY A 129 4.10 4.43 12.03
C GLY A 129 2.92 3.53 11.61
N TYR A 130 2.97 2.82 10.47
CA TYR A 130 1.81 2.04 10.01
C TYR A 130 2.20 0.74 9.26
N ARG A 131 1.54 -0.38 9.58
CA ARG A 131 1.57 -1.62 8.78
C ARG A 131 0.16 -2.15 8.61
N ALA A 132 -0.15 -2.73 7.47
CA ALA A 132 -1.46 -3.33 7.25
C ALA A 132 -1.45 -4.46 6.22
N ALA A 133 -2.53 -5.22 6.25
CA ALA A 133 -2.85 -6.24 5.26
C ALA A 133 -4.35 -6.20 4.94
N ALA A 134 -4.68 -6.41 3.66
CA ALA A 134 -6.04 -6.66 3.20
C ALA A 134 -6.06 -7.97 2.43
N LEU A 135 -7.00 -8.85 2.77
CA LEU A 135 -7.12 -10.20 2.25
C LEU A 135 -8.56 -10.52 1.86
N ALA A 136 -8.69 -11.35 0.84
CA ALA A 136 -9.98 -11.72 0.29
C ALA A 136 -9.96 -13.15 -0.27
N HIS A 137 -11.13 -13.78 -0.31
CA HIS A 137 -11.32 -15.06 -1.01
C HIS A 137 -11.28 -14.86 -2.52
N ARG A 138 -10.41 -15.63 -3.20
CA ARG A 138 -10.18 -15.57 -4.65
C ARG A 138 -11.43 -15.88 -5.47
N LEU A 139 -12.37 -16.63 -4.91
CA LEU A 139 -13.63 -16.96 -5.56
C LEU A 139 -14.50 -15.72 -5.82
N ARG A 140 -14.34 -14.67 -5.01
CA ARG A 140 -15.09 -13.43 -5.12
C ARG A 140 -14.28 -12.25 -5.66
N TRP A 141 -12.97 -12.26 -5.41
CA TRP A 141 -12.09 -11.16 -5.79
C TRP A 141 -10.85 -11.72 -6.50
N ARG A 142 -10.55 -11.21 -7.68
CA ARG A 142 -9.38 -11.61 -8.48
C ARG A 142 -8.06 -11.10 -7.90
N SER A 143 -8.06 -9.87 -7.38
CA SER A 143 -6.85 -9.23 -6.85
C SER A 143 -7.16 -8.12 -5.87
N VAL A 144 -6.19 -7.82 -5.00
CA VAL A 144 -6.23 -6.71 -4.04
C VAL A 144 -4.90 -5.98 -4.14
N GLY A 145 -4.94 -4.65 -4.14
CA GLY A 145 -3.77 -3.79 -4.02
C GLY A 145 -4.04 -2.71 -2.98
N ILE A 146 -3.21 -2.64 -1.94
CA ILE A 146 -3.28 -1.56 -0.94
C ILE A 146 -1.94 -0.87 -0.82
N ASP A 147 -2.00 0.42 -0.51
CA ASP A 147 -0.81 1.18 -0.19
C ASP A 147 -1.09 2.21 0.91
N ALA A 148 -0.03 2.59 1.62
CA ALA A 148 -0.09 3.52 2.73
C ALA A 148 1.16 4.40 2.74
N GLU A 149 0.98 5.70 2.86
CA GLU A 149 2.04 6.69 2.91
C GLU A 149 1.79 7.68 4.04
N PRO A 150 2.83 8.29 4.64
CA PRO A 150 2.65 9.49 5.45
C PRO A 150 2.00 10.60 4.62
N HIS A 151 1.12 11.38 5.22
CA HIS A 151 0.51 12.55 4.59
C HIS A 151 1.50 13.72 4.59
N ASP A 152 2.55 13.58 3.78
CA ASP A 152 3.64 14.54 3.60
C ASP A 152 3.95 14.75 2.11
N THR A 153 4.61 15.85 1.77
CA THR A 153 5.06 16.15 0.40
C THR A 153 5.93 15.03 -0.17
N LEU A 154 5.85 14.82 -1.49
CA LEU A 154 6.89 14.03 -2.18
C LEU A 154 8.25 14.73 -2.10
N PRO A 155 9.37 13.98 -2.06
CA PRO A 155 10.70 14.57 -2.20
C PRO A 155 10.86 15.26 -3.56
N ASP A 156 11.73 16.24 -3.62
CA ASP A 156 12.01 17.00 -4.83
C ASP A 156 12.38 16.08 -6.01
N GLY A 157 11.78 16.33 -7.18
CA GLY A 157 12.03 15.57 -8.40
C GLY A 157 11.30 14.22 -8.50
N VAL A 158 10.73 13.70 -7.40
CA VAL A 158 10.00 12.43 -7.42
C VAL A 158 8.71 12.56 -8.24
N LEU A 159 7.95 13.63 -8.06
CA LEU A 159 6.66 13.82 -8.75
C LEU A 159 6.79 13.66 -10.27
N ASP A 160 7.81 14.25 -10.90
CA ASP A 160 7.99 14.16 -12.36
C ASP A 160 8.27 12.73 -12.85
N SER A 161 8.91 11.90 -12.02
CA SER A 161 9.22 10.51 -12.35
C SER A 161 8.06 9.54 -12.12
N VAL A 162 7.09 9.91 -11.28
CA VAL A 162 5.97 9.04 -10.88
C VAL A 162 4.62 9.47 -11.44
N SER A 163 4.60 10.54 -12.24
CA SER A 163 3.36 11.13 -12.79
C SER A 163 3.43 11.39 -14.29
N LEU A 164 2.25 11.47 -14.89
CA LEU A 164 2.03 11.91 -16.25
C LEU A 164 1.69 13.42 -16.29
N PRO A 165 1.94 14.11 -17.42
CA PRO A 165 1.60 15.53 -17.55
C PRO A 165 0.15 15.89 -17.20
N PRO A 166 -0.89 15.13 -17.61
CA PRO A 166 -2.27 15.43 -17.21
C PRO A 166 -2.52 15.35 -15.70
N GLU A 167 -1.83 14.44 -15.01
CA GLU A 167 -1.94 14.29 -13.55
C GLU A 167 -1.32 15.50 -12.85
N ARG A 168 -0.14 15.95 -13.31
CA ARG A 168 0.49 17.18 -12.80
C ARG A 168 -0.35 18.42 -13.05
N GLU A 169 -1.01 18.50 -14.20
CA GLU A 169 -1.89 19.64 -14.50
C GLU A 169 -3.08 19.69 -13.54
N TRP A 170 -3.70 18.55 -13.24
CA TRP A 170 -4.74 18.47 -12.23
C TRP A 170 -4.25 18.87 -10.83
N LEU A 171 -3.07 18.40 -10.44
CA LEU A 171 -2.47 18.71 -9.12
C LEU A 171 -2.24 20.21 -8.89
N LYS A 172 -1.90 20.98 -9.94
CA LYS A 172 -1.69 22.45 -9.85
C LYS A 172 -2.90 23.19 -9.31
N GLY A 173 -4.11 22.72 -9.62
CA GLY A 173 -5.36 23.29 -9.10
C GLY A 173 -5.83 22.62 -7.81
N ALA A 174 -5.70 21.30 -7.72
CA ALA A 174 -6.26 20.51 -6.63
C ALA A 174 -5.52 20.71 -5.29
N ILE A 175 -4.19 20.80 -5.30
CA ILE A 175 -3.40 20.98 -4.07
C ILE A 175 -3.74 22.33 -3.39
N PRO A 176 -3.71 23.50 -4.07
CA PRO A 176 -4.09 24.76 -3.43
C PRO A 176 -5.55 24.80 -2.98
N ALA A 177 -6.46 24.15 -3.72
CA ALA A 177 -7.89 24.15 -3.39
C ALA A 177 -8.21 23.35 -2.12
N THR A 178 -7.41 22.31 -1.82
CA THR A 178 -7.65 21.39 -0.70
C THR A 178 -6.68 21.57 0.46
N GLY A 179 -5.49 22.10 0.20
CA GLY A 179 -4.39 22.15 1.17
C GLY A 179 -3.72 20.79 1.43
N MET A 180 -4.06 19.73 0.69
CA MET A 180 -3.55 18.38 0.91
C MET A 180 -2.37 18.03 0.00
N HIS A 181 -1.52 17.11 0.46
CA HIS A 181 -0.45 16.48 -0.35
C HIS A 181 -1.00 15.45 -1.36
N LEU A 182 -1.76 15.92 -2.35
CA LEU A 182 -2.37 15.09 -3.38
C LEU A 182 -1.36 14.49 -4.38
N ASP A 183 -0.17 15.06 -4.44
CA ASP A 183 1.00 14.50 -5.13
C ASP A 183 1.41 13.16 -4.52
N ARG A 184 1.48 13.09 -3.17
CA ARG A 184 1.72 11.84 -2.45
C ARG A 184 0.56 10.85 -2.58
N LEU A 185 -0.68 11.35 -2.63
CA LEU A 185 -1.84 10.50 -2.93
C LEU A 185 -1.76 9.85 -4.31
N LEU A 186 -1.38 10.61 -5.34
CA LEU A 186 -1.15 10.07 -6.68
C LEU A 186 -0.13 8.93 -6.63
N PHE A 187 0.99 9.17 -5.99
CA PHE A 187 2.04 8.18 -5.82
C PHE A 187 1.52 6.91 -5.09
N CYS A 188 0.82 7.07 -3.95
CA CYS A 188 0.23 5.97 -3.19
C CYS A 188 -0.75 5.14 -4.05
N ALA A 189 -1.60 5.80 -4.83
CA ALA A 189 -2.54 5.14 -5.73
C ALA A 189 -1.82 4.33 -6.84
N LYS A 190 -0.68 4.81 -7.36
CA LYS A 190 0.13 4.06 -8.34
C LYS A 190 0.72 2.79 -7.72
N GLU A 191 1.15 2.84 -6.47
CA GLU A 191 1.66 1.66 -5.78
C GLU A 191 0.55 0.62 -5.53
N ALA A 192 -0.65 1.07 -5.13
CA ALA A 192 -1.82 0.19 -5.02
C ALA A 192 -2.18 -0.44 -6.38
N THR A 193 -2.14 0.33 -7.47
CA THR A 193 -2.32 -0.17 -8.85
C THR A 193 -1.32 -1.26 -9.18
N TYR A 194 -0.03 -1.04 -8.93
CA TYR A 194 1.01 -2.04 -9.19
C TYR A 194 0.76 -3.35 -8.40
N LYS A 195 0.40 -3.23 -7.12
CA LYS A 195 0.15 -4.39 -6.25
C LYS A 195 -1.11 -5.17 -6.65
N ALA A 196 -2.14 -4.50 -7.18
CA ALA A 196 -3.32 -5.16 -7.75
C ALA A 196 -3.01 -5.82 -9.11
N TRP A 197 -2.16 -5.18 -9.92
CA TRP A 197 -1.76 -5.62 -11.26
C TRP A 197 -0.84 -6.84 -11.24
N PHE A 198 0.23 -6.80 -10.45
CA PHE A 198 1.36 -7.72 -10.60
C PHE A 198 0.97 -9.20 -10.41
N PRO A 199 0.16 -9.60 -9.42
CA PRO A 199 -0.25 -11.00 -9.27
C PRO A 199 -1.03 -11.55 -10.47
N LEU A 200 -1.77 -10.69 -11.18
CA LEU A 200 -2.59 -11.07 -12.33
C LEU A 200 -1.81 -11.13 -13.63
N THR A 201 -0.66 -10.46 -13.74
CA THR A 201 0.07 -10.34 -15.01
C THR A 201 1.48 -10.90 -14.96
N LEU A 202 2.11 -10.93 -13.77
CA LEU A 202 3.55 -11.17 -13.56
C LEU A 202 4.42 -10.28 -14.45
N ARG A 203 3.94 -9.07 -14.77
CA ARG A 203 4.62 -8.10 -15.62
C ARG A 203 4.85 -6.81 -14.88
N TRP A 204 5.94 -6.16 -15.23
CA TRP A 204 6.21 -4.80 -14.78
C TRP A 204 5.12 -3.83 -15.24
N LEU A 205 4.82 -2.83 -14.41
CA LEU A 205 3.97 -1.69 -14.72
C LEU A 205 4.65 -0.45 -14.14
N GLY A 206 5.22 0.38 -15.02
CA GLY A 206 5.84 1.65 -14.65
C GLY A 206 4.81 2.68 -14.22
N PHE A 207 5.28 3.76 -13.60
CA PHE A 207 4.41 4.87 -13.20
C PHE A 207 3.72 5.56 -14.39
N GLU A 208 4.41 5.61 -15.52
CA GLU A 208 3.92 6.13 -16.80
C GLU A 208 2.96 5.20 -17.53
N ASP A 209 2.86 3.93 -17.11
CA ASP A 209 2.00 2.91 -17.73
C ASP A 209 0.55 2.95 -17.24
N ALA A 210 0.24 3.86 -16.31
CA ALA A 210 -1.10 4.07 -15.78
C ALA A 210 -1.42 5.57 -15.70
N HIS A 211 -2.64 5.97 -16.06
CA HIS A 211 -3.14 7.32 -15.85
C HIS A 211 -4.23 7.28 -14.77
N ILE A 212 -4.04 8.05 -13.68
CA ILE A 212 -4.95 8.09 -12.55
C ILE A 212 -5.73 9.40 -12.51
N THR A 213 -7.04 9.30 -12.38
CA THR A 213 -7.95 10.42 -12.11
C THR A 213 -8.64 10.22 -10.77
N PHE A 214 -8.89 11.30 -10.03
CA PHE A 214 -9.48 11.27 -8.69
C PHE A 214 -10.86 11.93 -8.64
N THR A 215 -11.71 11.43 -7.76
CA THR A 215 -12.83 12.18 -7.19
C THR A 215 -12.51 12.50 -5.73
N ILE A 216 -13.05 13.61 -5.23
CA ILE A 216 -12.95 14.02 -3.84
C ILE A 216 -14.38 14.13 -3.32
N ASP A 217 -14.66 13.43 -2.23
CA ASP A 217 -15.98 13.46 -1.57
C ASP A 217 -16.16 14.80 -0.82
N ASP A 218 -17.39 15.09 -0.41
CA ASP A 218 -17.74 16.38 0.20
C ASP A 218 -16.95 16.69 1.49
N ASP A 219 -16.49 15.66 2.21
CA ASP A 219 -15.67 15.81 3.41
C ASP A 219 -14.22 16.25 3.13
N GLY A 220 -13.80 16.19 1.85
CA GLY A 220 -12.48 16.59 1.40
C GLY A 220 -11.35 15.63 1.78
N THR A 221 -11.60 14.55 2.50
CA THR A 221 -10.59 13.63 3.06
C THR A 221 -10.66 12.23 2.50
N ALA A 222 -11.68 11.92 1.71
CA ALA A 222 -11.83 10.65 1.04
C ALA A 222 -12.31 10.82 -0.40
N GLY A 223 -12.26 9.72 -1.16
CA GLY A 223 -12.85 9.67 -2.47
C GLY A 223 -12.52 8.39 -3.23
N THR A 224 -12.68 8.46 -4.55
CA THR A 224 -12.37 7.36 -5.47
C THR A 224 -11.26 7.76 -6.42
N PHE A 225 -10.62 6.76 -7.02
CA PHE A 225 -9.72 6.98 -8.13
C PHE A 225 -9.91 5.92 -9.20
N HIS A 226 -9.65 6.31 -10.45
CA HIS A 226 -9.69 5.43 -11.61
C HIS A 226 -8.30 5.39 -12.23
N SER A 227 -7.69 4.20 -12.25
CA SER A 227 -6.38 3.95 -12.83
C SER A 227 -6.53 3.28 -14.20
N LYS A 228 -6.50 4.09 -15.26
CA LYS A 228 -6.52 3.60 -16.64
C LYS A 228 -5.16 3.06 -17.03
N LEU A 229 -5.09 1.82 -17.50
CA LEU A 229 -3.85 1.19 -17.93
C LEU A 229 -3.53 1.57 -19.39
N LEU A 230 -2.29 1.95 -19.63
CA LEU A 230 -1.79 2.42 -20.93
C LEU A 230 -0.97 1.37 -21.68
N VAL A 231 -0.88 0.16 -21.11
CA VAL A 231 -0.16 -1.00 -21.66
C VAL A 231 -1.10 -2.20 -21.84
N PRO A 232 -0.74 -3.20 -22.66
CA PRO A 232 -1.54 -4.41 -22.85
C PRO A 232 -1.78 -5.16 -21.52
N GLY A 233 -3.04 -5.49 -21.24
CA GLY A 233 -3.50 -6.01 -19.95
C GLY A 233 -3.65 -7.51 -19.82
N GLN A 234 -3.04 -8.32 -20.69
CA GLN A 234 -3.21 -9.78 -20.65
C GLN A 234 -2.79 -10.35 -19.29
N THR A 235 -3.64 -11.23 -18.75
CA THR A 235 -3.45 -11.85 -17.44
C THR A 235 -2.98 -13.29 -17.55
N ASN A 236 -2.31 -13.78 -16.51
CA ASN A 236 -1.80 -15.15 -16.42
C ASN A 236 -2.84 -16.14 -15.87
N ASP A 237 -3.97 -15.65 -15.37
CA ASP A 237 -5.02 -16.44 -14.73
C ASP A 237 -6.12 -16.89 -15.70
N GLY A 238 -5.97 -16.59 -17.00
CA GLY A 238 -6.97 -16.86 -18.03
C GLY A 238 -8.21 -15.96 -17.98
N GLY A 239 -8.23 -14.96 -17.10
CA GLY A 239 -9.32 -13.99 -17.00
C GLY A 239 -9.28 -12.93 -18.09
N VAL A 240 -10.25 -12.00 -18.03
CA VAL A 240 -10.31 -10.88 -18.98
C VAL A 240 -9.09 -9.97 -18.82
N PRO A 241 -8.55 -9.43 -19.94
CA PRO A 241 -7.46 -8.46 -19.90
C PRO A 241 -7.84 -7.23 -19.08
N LEU A 242 -6.89 -6.73 -18.30
CA LEU A 242 -7.05 -5.54 -17.48
C LEU A 242 -6.94 -4.28 -18.34
N THR A 243 -7.93 -3.41 -18.28
CA THR A 243 -7.89 -2.10 -18.96
C THR A 243 -7.82 -0.94 -17.98
N ALA A 244 -8.30 -1.15 -16.75
CA ALA A 244 -8.27 -0.19 -15.68
C ALA A 244 -8.49 -0.86 -14.32
N PHE A 245 -8.33 -0.08 -13.25
CA PHE A 245 -8.79 -0.39 -11.91
C PHE A 245 -9.57 0.80 -11.34
N ASP A 246 -10.60 0.50 -10.56
CA ASP A 246 -11.25 1.48 -9.69
C ASP A 246 -10.78 1.24 -8.25
N GLY A 247 -10.52 2.32 -7.54
CA GLY A 247 -10.04 2.29 -6.17
C GLY A 247 -10.65 3.38 -5.30
N ARG A 248 -10.38 3.28 -4.01
CA ARG A 248 -10.77 4.25 -2.99
C ARG A 248 -9.54 4.77 -2.27
N TRP A 249 -9.64 5.99 -1.78
CA TRP A 249 -8.58 6.61 -0.99
C TRP A 249 -9.15 7.33 0.24
N LEU A 250 -8.31 7.45 1.26
CA LEU A 250 -8.60 8.13 2.52
C LEU A 250 -7.33 8.84 3.01
N ILE A 251 -7.49 10.05 3.54
CA ILE A 251 -6.47 10.80 4.26
C ILE A 251 -6.99 11.01 5.68
N ASP A 252 -6.35 10.40 6.67
CA ASP A 252 -6.74 10.50 8.07
C ASP A 252 -5.56 10.16 8.99
N ASP A 253 -5.54 10.71 10.20
CA ASP A 253 -4.48 10.50 11.21
C ASP A 253 -3.04 10.65 10.66
N GLY A 254 -2.83 11.59 9.73
CA GLY A 254 -1.53 11.83 9.09
C GLY A 254 -1.09 10.74 8.11
N LEU A 255 -1.99 9.89 7.66
CA LEU A 255 -1.75 8.83 6.68
C LEU A 255 -2.60 9.04 5.43
N ILE A 256 -2.03 8.69 4.29
CA ILE A 256 -2.74 8.45 3.04
C ILE A 256 -2.88 6.94 2.88
N LEU A 257 -4.10 6.47 2.63
CA LEU A 257 -4.41 5.08 2.34
C LEU A 257 -5.09 4.97 0.98
N THR A 258 -4.68 3.97 0.18
CA THR A 258 -5.34 3.65 -1.08
C THR A 258 -5.62 2.16 -1.17
N ALA A 259 -6.75 1.79 -1.79
CA ALA A 259 -7.15 0.41 -1.97
C ALA A 259 -7.84 0.18 -3.32
N ILE A 260 -7.44 -0.91 -3.97
CA ILE A 260 -8.09 -1.51 -5.15
C ILE A 260 -8.50 -2.92 -4.76
N VAL A 261 -9.75 -3.28 -5.05
CA VAL A 261 -10.27 -4.64 -4.88
C VAL A 261 -10.97 -5.02 -6.18
N ALA A 262 -10.31 -5.84 -6.99
CA ALA A 262 -10.77 -6.21 -8.33
C ALA A 262 -11.53 -7.55 -8.29
N GLY A 263 -12.74 -7.55 -8.84
CA GLY A 263 -13.63 -8.73 -8.97
C GLY A 263 -13.42 -9.51 -10.27
#